data_AF-A0ABD3ND16-F1
#
_entry.id   AF-A0ABD3ND16-F1
#
_cell.length_a   1.000
_cell.length_b   1.000
_cell.length_c   1.000
_cell.angle_alpha   90.00
_cell.angle_beta   90.00
_cell.angle_gamma   90.00
#
_symmetry.space_group_name_H-M   'P 1'
#
loop_
_entity.id
_entity.type
_entity.pdbx_description
1 polymer ?
#
loop_
_entity_poly.entity_id
_entity_poly.type
_entity_poly.pdbx_seq_one_letter_code
_entity_poly.pdbx_strand_id
1 'polypeptide(L)'
;MWRKLARFPVKHPLAFGLCISTVKTSACDLLVQVAIEKREEIDWRRNAFFGAFGFFYLGGVQYAIYVPIFGKIFPGAATFAAKSFTEKVKDGKTLFGQLFLDQFVVSPFIYFPAFYATSEILICADKPDLNRAMATYRKNMSDDLVALWKIWIPSMFLNFAFMPMWARIPWVTTTSLLWTCLISAMRGGEISRTS
;
A
#
# COMPACT_ATOMS: atom_id res chain seq x y z
N MET A 1 22.25 -18.57 13.68
CA MET A 1 21.24 -17.49 13.90
C MET A 1 20.57 -17.05 12.59
N TRP A 2 21.33 -16.71 11.56
CA TRP A 2 20.85 -16.33 10.21
C TRP A 2 19.84 -17.28 9.53
N ARG A 3 20.06 -18.59 9.59
CA ARG A 3 19.14 -19.60 9.01
C ARG A 3 17.75 -19.64 9.67
N LYS A 4 17.63 -19.27 10.95
CA LYS A 4 16.33 -19.22 11.66
C LYS A 4 15.57 -17.94 11.30
N LEU A 5 16.27 -16.80 11.23
CA LEU A 5 15.73 -15.52 10.76
C LEU A 5 15.21 -15.61 9.32
N ALA A 6 15.94 -16.29 8.42
CA ALA A 6 15.51 -16.49 7.03
C ALA A 6 14.27 -17.41 6.88
N ARG A 7 13.96 -18.26 7.88
CA ARG A 7 12.81 -19.17 7.85
C ARG A 7 11.54 -18.59 8.46
N PHE A 8 11.65 -17.53 9.27
CA PHE A 8 10.50 -16.92 9.92
C PHE A 8 9.47 -16.33 8.93
N PRO A 9 9.87 -15.59 7.87
CA PRO A 9 8.93 -15.08 6.87
C PRO A 9 8.21 -16.20 6.10
N VAL A 10 8.87 -17.35 5.93
CA VAL A 10 8.32 -18.52 5.22
C VAL A 10 7.32 -19.28 6.09
N LYS A 11 7.56 -19.36 7.41
CA LYS A 11 6.67 -20.06 8.35
C LYS A 11 5.48 -19.21 8.82
N HIS A 12 5.67 -17.90 8.95
CA HIS A 12 4.63 -16.97 9.39
C HIS A 12 4.54 -15.76 8.44
N PRO A 13 4.16 -15.96 7.17
CA PRO A 13 4.14 -14.91 6.16
C PRO A 13 3.18 -13.77 6.52
N LEU A 14 2.05 -14.08 7.15
CA LEU A 14 1.10 -13.07 7.64
C LEU A 14 1.70 -12.24 8.78
N ALA A 15 2.27 -12.86 9.80
CA ALA A 15 2.88 -12.13 10.92
C ALA A 15 4.04 -11.24 10.46
N PHE A 16 4.86 -11.75 9.53
CA PHE A 16 5.92 -10.96 8.92
C PHE A 16 5.37 -9.77 8.11
N GLY A 17 4.34 -10.01 7.28
CA GLY A 17 3.66 -8.98 6.49
C GLY A 17 3.02 -7.89 7.35
N LEU A 18 2.39 -8.26 8.46
CA LEU A 18 1.85 -7.35 9.46
C LEU A 18 2.95 -6.47 10.06
N CYS A 19 3.99 -7.06 10.63
CA CYS A 19 5.07 -6.31 11.28
C CYS A 19 5.80 -5.38 10.32
N ILE A 20 6.20 -5.87 9.14
CA ILE A 20 6.95 -5.07 8.17
C ILE A 20 6.10 -3.90 7.66
N SER A 21 4.80 -4.12 7.44
CA SER A 21 3.90 -3.08 6.91
C SER A 21 3.64 -1.99 7.95
N THR A 22 3.43 -2.34 9.21
CA THR A 22 3.28 -1.40 10.32
C THR A 22 4.53 -0.54 10.52
N VAL A 23 5.69 -1.18 10.59
CA VAL A 23 6.96 -0.45 10.78
C VAL A 23 7.22 0.46 9.59
N LYS A 24 7.00 -0.03 8.37
CA LYS A 24 7.15 0.75 7.13
C LYS A 24 6.30 2.01 7.15
N THR A 25 5.00 1.89 7.39
CA THR A 25 4.08 3.03 7.30
C THR A 25 4.31 4.04 8.42
N SER A 26 4.57 3.59 9.65
CA SER A 26 4.92 4.46 10.77
C SER A 26 6.24 5.21 10.51
N ALA A 27 7.27 4.53 10.01
CA ALA A 27 8.56 5.16 9.71
C ALA A 27 8.48 6.17 8.55
N CYS A 28 7.73 5.85 7.48
CA CYS A 28 7.48 6.79 6.38
C CYS A 28 6.78 8.05 6.88
N ASP A 29 5.78 7.91 7.74
CA ASP A 29 5.06 9.04 8.29
C ASP A 29 5.94 9.91 9.19
N LEU A 30 6.75 9.32 10.08
CA LEU A 30 7.73 10.08 10.88
C LEU A 30 8.73 10.82 10.00
N LEU A 31 9.22 10.18 8.94
CA LEU A 31 10.14 10.80 7.99
C LEU A 31 9.48 12.01 7.32
N VAL A 32 8.21 11.91 6.92
CA VAL A 32 7.48 13.04 6.33
C VAL A 32 7.31 14.17 7.35
N GLN A 33 6.87 13.86 8.56
CA GLN A 33 6.65 14.88 9.59
C GLN A 33 7.94 15.65 9.94
N VAL A 34 9.08 14.95 10.02
CA VAL A 34 10.38 15.54 10.39
C VAL A 34 11.08 16.19 9.19
N ALA A 35 11.23 15.45 8.09
CA ALA A 35 12.11 15.87 6.99
C ALA A 35 11.40 16.72 5.92
N ILE A 36 10.11 16.49 5.70
CA ILE A 36 9.32 17.20 4.68
C ILE A 36 8.56 18.36 5.32
N GLU A 37 7.78 18.09 6.36
CA GLU A 37 6.92 19.08 7.02
C GLU A 37 7.66 19.91 8.07
N LYS A 38 8.82 19.43 8.56
CA LYS A 38 9.65 20.09 9.58
C LYS A 38 8.85 20.51 10.82
N ARG A 39 7.96 19.64 11.28
CA ARG A 39 7.15 19.92 12.48
C ARG A 39 8.04 20.01 13.72
N GLU A 40 7.72 20.97 14.59
CA GLU A 40 8.36 21.08 15.91
C GLU A 40 7.95 19.93 16.83
N GLU A 41 6.70 19.49 16.73
CA GLU A 41 6.14 18.37 17.49
C GLU A 41 5.59 17.28 16.57
N ILE A 42 5.83 16.02 16.96
CA ILE A 42 5.33 14.85 16.23
C ILE A 42 3.87 14.62 16.56
N ASP A 43 3.05 14.52 15.51
CA ASP A 43 1.66 14.07 15.59
C ASP A 43 1.63 12.54 15.68
N TRP A 44 1.58 12.06 16.93
CA TRP A 44 1.49 10.64 17.24
C TRP A 44 0.14 10.03 16.89
N ARG A 45 -0.94 10.82 16.80
CA ARG A 45 -2.26 10.34 16.41
C ARG A 45 -2.29 9.98 14.93
N ARG A 46 -1.72 10.86 14.09
CA ARG A 46 -1.45 10.59 12.68
C ARG A 46 -0.54 9.38 12.52
N ASN A 47 0.54 9.29 13.30
CA ASN A 47 1.44 8.15 13.20
C ASN A 47 0.77 6.83 13.58
N ALA A 48 -0.07 6.84 14.63
CA ALA A 48 -0.86 5.69 15.04
C ALA A 48 -1.84 5.26 13.94
N PHE A 49 -2.47 6.22 13.23
CA PHE A 49 -3.27 5.91 12.04
C PHE A 49 -2.45 5.19 10.98
N PHE A 50 -1.28 5.72 10.59
CA PHE A 50 -0.43 5.07 9.58
C PHE A 50 0.05 3.69 10.03
N GLY A 51 0.41 3.52 11.29
CA GLY A 51 0.77 2.23 11.88
C GLY A 51 -0.37 1.22 11.84
N ALA A 52 -1.58 1.62 12.25
CA ALA A 52 -2.78 0.79 12.23
C ALA A 52 -3.21 0.44 10.79
N PHE A 53 -3.19 1.40 9.87
CA PHE A 53 -3.47 1.15 8.46
C PHE A 53 -2.43 0.17 7.85
N GLY A 54 -1.16 0.33 8.22
CA GLY A 54 -0.11 -0.62 7.85
C GLY A 54 -0.34 -2.03 8.40
N PHE A 55 -0.80 -2.15 9.64
CA PHE A 55 -1.12 -3.43 10.26
C PHE A 55 -2.35 -4.08 9.60
N PHE A 56 -3.51 -3.46 9.75
CA PHE A 56 -4.79 -4.09 9.38
C PHE A 56 -4.96 -4.17 7.87
N TYR A 57 -4.73 -3.08 7.15
CA TYR A 57 -4.94 -3.06 5.70
C TYR A 57 -3.77 -3.68 4.96
N LEU A 58 -2.57 -3.09 5.03
CA LEU A 58 -1.43 -3.55 4.21
C LEU A 58 -0.92 -4.93 4.62
N GLY A 59 -0.87 -5.24 5.91
CA GLY A 59 -0.42 -6.55 6.38
C GLY A 59 -1.50 -7.63 6.31
N GLY A 60 -2.75 -7.29 6.63
CA GLY A 60 -3.87 -8.24 6.72
C GLY A 60 -4.71 -8.31 5.45
N VAL A 61 -5.51 -7.27 5.18
CA VAL A 61 -6.48 -7.23 4.07
C VAL A 61 -5.79 -7.38 2.72
N GLN A 62 -4.67 -6.70 2.52
CA GLN A 62 -3.89 -6.79 1.30
C GLN A 62 -3.44 -8.23 1.06
N TYR A 63 -2.88 -8.90 2.07
CA TYR A 63 -2.50 -10.31 1.97
C TYR A 63 -3.70 -11.19 1.55
N ALA A 64 -4.88 -10.97 2.14
CA ALA A 64 -6.10 -11.68 1.78
C ALA A 64 -6.60 -11.38 0.35
N ILE A 65 -6.35 -10.19 -0.19
CA ILE A 65 -6.71 -9.86 -1.58
C ILE A 65 -5.73 -10.50 -2.57
N TYR A 66 -4.42 -10.32 -2.39
CA TYR A 66 -3.46 -10.77 -3.40
C TYR A 66 -3.14 -12.26 -3.33
N VAL A 67 -3.24 -12.91 -2.15
CA VAL A 67 -2.89 -14.33 -2.02
C VAL A 67 -4.07 -15.24 -2.40
N PRO A 68 -5.19 -15.30 -1.65
CA PRO A 68 -6.28 -16.21 -1.98
C PRO A 68 -7.24 -15.67 -3.05
N ILE A 69 -7.55 -14.37 -3.12
CA ILE A 69 -8.54 -13.85 -4.09
C ILE A 69 -7.93 -13.76 -5.50
N PHE A 70 -6.80 -13.08 -5.65
CA PHE A 70 -6.10 -13.02 -6.96
C PHE A 70 -5.63 -14.42 -7.39
N GLY A 71 -5.26 -15.29 -6.45
CA GLY A 71 -4.97 -16.70 -6.72
C GLY A 71 -6.14 -17.49 -7.33
N LYS A 72 -7.39 -17.12 -7.00
CA LYS A 72 -8.62 -17.73 -7.57
C LYS A 72 -9.04 -17.09 -8.89
N ILE A 73 -8.93 -15.76 -9.00
CA ILE A 73 -9.32 -15.00 -10.21
C ILE A 73 -8.36 -15.29 -11.37
N PHE A 74 -7.08 -15.47 -11.05
CA PHE A 74 -6.05 -15.85 -12.01
C PHE A 74 -5.52 -17.24 -11.63
N PRO A 75 -6.24 -18.33 -11.96
CA PRO A 75 -5.78 -19.69 -11.66
C PRO A 75 -4.44 -19.93 -12.36
N GLY A 76 -3.38 -20.06 -11.56
CA GLY A 76 -1.99 -20.04 -12.01
C GLY A 76 -1.19 -18.84 -11.53
N ALA A 77 -1.75 -17.90 -10.76
CA ALA A 77 -1.04 -16.74 -10.20
C ALA A 77 0.11 -17.13 -9.25
N ALA A 78 -0.01 -18.24 -8.51
CA ALA A 78 1.09 -18.77 -7.70
C ALA A 78 2.23 -19.32 -8.58
N THR A 79 1.88 -20.05 -9.64
CA THR A 79 2.81 -20.56 -10.66
C THR A 79 3.39 -19.41 -11.48
N PHE A 80 2.61 -18.36 -11.74
CA PHE A 80 3.02 -17.12 -12.39
C PHE A 80 3.95 -16.33 -11.48
N ALA A 81 3.65 -16.15 -10.19
CA ALA A 81 4.55 -15.51 -9.23
C ALA A 81 5.93 -16.19 -9.20
N ALA A 82 5.96 -17.52 -9.30
CA ALA A 82 7.16 -18.35 -9.41
C ALA A 82 7.83 -18.37 -10.81
N LYS A 83 7.13 -17.96 -11.88
CA LYS A 83 7.68 -17.93 -13.24
C LYS A 83 8.69 -16.80 -13.44
N SER A 84 9.66 -17.09 -14.31
CA SER A 84 10.57 -16.10 -14.87
C SER A 84 9.80 -15.07 -15.69
N PHE A 85 10.24 -13.80 -15.71
CA PHE A 85 9.51 -12.75 -16.43
C PHE A 85 9.39 -12.99 -17.94
N THR A 86 10.32 -13.70 -18.57
CA THR A 86 10.23 -14.06 -20.00
C THR A 86 8.96 -14.85 -20.32
N GLU A 87 8.49 -15.67 -19.36
CA GLU A 87 7.23 -16.40 -19.46
C GLU A 87 6.01 -15.54 -19.06
N LYS A 88 6.18 -14.58 -18.15
CA LYS A 88 5.16 -13.59 -17.79
C LYS A 88 4.83 -12.62 -18.92
N VAL A 89 5.84 -12.24 -19.73
CA VAL A 89 5.69 -11.36 -20.91
C VAL A 89 5.01 -12.09 -22.07
N LYS A 90 5.33 -13.37 -22.29
CA LYS A 90 4.58 -14.21 -23.25
C LYS A 90 3.10 -14.31 -22.91
N ASP A 91 2.75 -14.20 -21.63
CA ASP A 91 1.39 -14.17 -21.11
C ASP A 91 0.98 -12.76 -20.63
N GLY A 92 1.31 -11.73 -21.44
CA GLY A 92 1.10 -10.33 -21.09
C GLY A 92 -0.34 -9.98 -20.70
N LYS A 93 -1.33 -10.72 -21.20
CA LYS A 93 -2.75 -10.54 -20.82
C LYS A 93 -2.97 -10.69 -19.31
N THR A 94 -2.30 -11.65 -18.69
CA THR A 94 -2.42 -11.92 -17.25
C THR A 94 -1.72 -10.85 -16.42
N LEU A 95 -0.57 -10.34 -16.87
CA LEU A 95 0.16 -9.27 -16.18
C LEU A 95 -0.58 -7.93 -16.25
N PHE A 96 -0.93 -7.50 -17.47
CA PHE A 96 -1.64 -6.25 -17.68
C PHE A 96 -3.04 -6.29 -17.06
N GLY A 97 -3.70 -7.46 -17.07
CA GLY A 97 -4.98 -7.66 -16.39
C GLY A 97 -4.88 -7.49 -14.87
N GLN A 98 -3.83 -8.03 -14.23
CA GLN A 98 -3.60 -7.84 -12.79
C GLN A 98 -3.31 -6.38 -12.45
N LEU A 99 -2.45 -5.70 -13.21
CA LEU A 99 -2.16 -4.28 -13.02
C LEU A 99 -3.41 -3.43 -13.23
N PHE A 100 -4.21 -3.75 -14.24
CA PHE A 100 -5.45 -3.02 -14.50
C PHE A 100 -6.44 -3.18 -13.35
N LEU A 101 -6.70 -4.41 -12.90
CA LEU A 101 -7.57 -4.65 -11.74
C LEU A 101 -7.02 -3.96 -10.49
N ASP A 102 -5.72 -3.97 -10.29
CA ASP A 102 -5.10 -3.33 -9.14
C ASP A 102 -5.30 -1.81 -9.14
N GLN A 103 -5.01 -1.15 -10.26
CA GLN A 103 -4.99 0.31 -10.36
C GLN A 103 -6.37 0.92 -10.59
N PHE A 104 -7.29 0.19 -11.23
CA PHE A 104 -8.62 0.68 -11.61
C PHE A 104 -9.78 0.03 -10.84
N VAL A 105 -9.54 -1.05 -10.09
CA VAL A 105 -10.57 -1.69 -9.27
C VAL A 105 -10.18 -1.69 -7.79
N VAL A 106 -9.09 -2.34 -7.43
CA VAL A 106 -8.67 -2.48 -6.02
C VAL A 106 -8.34 -1.11 -5.43
N SER A 107 -7.58 -0.29 -6.15
CA SER A 107 -7.17 1.04 -5.66
C SER A 107 -8.37 1.97 -5.39
N PRO A 108 -9.27 2.26 -6.36
CA PRO A 108 -10.40 3.15 -6.15
C PRO A 108 -11.53 2.57 -5.29
N PHE A 109 -11.79 1.27 -5.32
CA PHE A 109 -12.96 0.71 -4.63
C PHE A 109 -12.65 0.01 -3.32
N ILE A 110 -11.38 -0.28 -3.03
CA ILE A 110 -10.98 -0.99 -1.82
C ILE A 110 -9.94 -0.20 -1.03
N TYR A 111 -8.81 0.17 -1.64
CA TYR A 111 -7.70 0.82 -0.96
C TYR A 111 -8.09 2.19 -0.40
N PHE A 112 -8.52 3.12 -1.25
CA PHE A 112 -8.86 4.46 -0.79
C PHE A 112 -10.08 4.48 0.15
N PRO A 113 -11.20 3.80 -0.14
CA PRO A 113 -12.31 3.71 0.81
C PRO A 113 -11.88 3.17 2.17
N ALA A 114 -11.06 2.12 2.21
CA ALA A 114 -10.55 1.58 3.48
C ALA A 114 -9.60 2.57 4.19
N PHE A 115 -8.78 3.31 3.44
CA PHE A 115 -7.91 4.36 3.99
C PHE A 115 -8.73 5.44 4.69
N TYR A 116 -9.72 6.02 4.00
CA TYR A 116 -10.58 7.06 4.56
C TYR A 116 -11.46 6.55 5.70
N ALA A 117 -12.00 5.34 5.61
CA ALA A 117 -12.77 4.74 6.71
C ALA A 117 -11.91 4.48 7.95
N THR A 118 -10.68 3.96 7.77
CA THR A 118 -9.75 3.74 8.88
C THR A 118 -9.32 5.04 9.52
N SER A 119 -9.10 6.07 8.69
CA SER A 119 -8.79 7.43 9.14
C SER A 119 -9.91 7.96 10.04
N GLU A 120 -11.14 7.91 9.55
CA GLU A 120 -12.33 8.34 10.30
C GLU A 120 -12.49 7.61 11.63
N ILE A 121 -12.36 6.29 11.65
CA ILE A 121 -12.53 5.47 12.86
C ILE A 121 -11.46 5.81 13.92
N LEU A 122 -10.21 6.01 13.51
CA LEU A 122 -9.10 6.21 14.44
C LEU A 122 -8.92 7.66 14.87
N ILE A 123 -9.19 8.61 13.97
CA ILE A 123 -8.98 10.04 14.21
C ILE A 123 -10.25 10.71 14.72
N CYS A 124 -11.44 10.21 14.41
CA CYS A 124 -12.70 10.73 14.94
C CYS A 124 -13.36 9.73 15.89
N ALA A 125 -12.56 9.04 16.71
CA ALA A 125 -13.00 7.94 17.58
C ALA A 125 -14.21 8.27 18.47
N ASP A 126 -14.37 9.52 18.89
CA ASP A 126 -15.49 9.94 19.74
C ASP A 126 -16.84 9.97 18.99
N LYS A 127 -16.82 10.27 17.68
CA LYS A 127 -18.00 10.35 16.80
C LYS A 127 -17.64 9.97 15.36
N PRO A 128 -17.38 8.68 15.09
CA PRO A 128 -17.01 8.24 13.74
C PRO A 128 -18.23 8.31 12.82
N ASP A 129 -18.08 8.95 11.66
CA ASP A 129 -19.10 9.00 10.61
C ASP A 129 -18.53 8.51 9.28
N LEU A 130 -18.84 7.26 8.92
CA LEU A 130 -18.39 6.68 7.66
C LEU A 130 -18.98 7.39 6.44
N ASN A 131 -20.13 8.06 6.55
CA ASN A 131 -20.66 8.86 5.45
C ASN A 131 -19.79 10.08 5.19
N ARG A 132 -19.29 10.73 6.25
CA ARG A 132 -18.30 11.81 6.15
C ARG A 132 -16.99 11.31 5.54
N ALA A 133 -16.52 10.14 5.94
CA ALA A 133 -15.33 9.52 5.36
C ALA A 133 -15.50 9.31 3.84
N MET A 134 -16.64 8.76 3.41
CA MET A 134 -16.92 8.52 1.99
C MET A 134 -17.17 9.81 1.21
N ALA A 135 -17.77 10.82 1.82
CA ALA A 135 -17.92 12.14 1.19
C ALA A 135 -16.55 12.80 0.98
N THR A 136 -15.65 12.70 1.96
CA THR A 136 -14.27 13.18 1.87
C THR A 136 -13.50 12.42 0.80
N TYR A 137 -13.61 11.10 0.78
CA TYR A 137 -13.03 10.29 -0.29
C TYR A 137 -13.52 10.72 -1.66
N ARG A 138 -14.83 10.84 -1.88
CA ARG A 138 -15.40 11.26 -3.18
C ARG A 138 -14.88 12.61 -3.64
N LYS A 139 -14.69 13.55 -2.72
CA LYS A 139 -14.11 14.87 -3.00
C LYS A 139 -12.64 14.77 -3.42
N ASN A 140 -11.88 13.92 -2.74
CA ASN A 140 -10.42 13.80 -2.92
C ASN A 140 -10.02 12.77 -3.98
N MET A 141 -10.96 11.93 -4.44
CA MET A 141 -10.71 10.74 -5.25
C MET A 141 -9.93 11.04 -6.53
N SER A 142 -10.26 12.13 -7.23
CA SER A 142 -9.54 12.50 -8.47
C SER A 142 -8.07 12.78 -8.18
N ASP A 143 -7.79 13.57 -7.15
CA ASP A 143 -6.43 13.98 -6.81
C ASP A 143 -5.62 12.80 -6.31
N ASP A 144 -6.23 11.95 -5.48
CA ASP A 144 -5.62 10.74 -4.94
C ASP A 144 -5.31 9.70 -6.02
N LEU A 145 -6.24 9.44 -6.94
CA LEU A 145 -6.04 8.51 -8.04
C LEU A 145 -5.01 9.05 -9.03
N VAL A 146 -5.04 10.34 -9.36
CA VAL A 146 -4.05 10.96 -10.24
C VAL A 146 -2.66 10.89 -9.61
N ALA A 147 -2.53 11.17 -8.31
CA ALA A 147 -1.26 11.03 -7.60
C ALA A 147 -0.77 9.58 -7.58
N LEU A 148 -1.67 8.63 -7.32
CA LEU A 148 -1.35 7.20 -7.35
C LEU A 148 -0.84 6.79 -8.73
N TRP A 149 -1.59 7.11 -9.80
CA TRP A 149 -1.25 6.73 -11.16
C TRP A 149 0.03 7.39 -11.66
N LYS A 150 0.30 8.65 -11.27
CA LYS A 150 1.55 9.36 -11.59
C LYS A 150 2.79 8.65 -11.03
N ILE A 151 2.67 7.93 -9.93
CA ILE A 151 3.77 7.14 -9.36
C ILE A 151 3.75 5.72 -9.92
N TRP A 152 2.62 5.04 -9.81
CA TRP A 152 2.54 3.61 -10.07
C TRP A 152 2.59 3.27 -11.55
N ILE A 153 1.93 4.00 -12.44
CA ILE A 153 1.95 3.67 -13.88
C ILE A 153 3.37 3.82 -14.46
N PRO A 154 4.09 4.95 -14.27
CA PRO A 154 5.46 5.07 -14.73
C PRO A 154 6.42 4.10 -14.03
N SER A 155 6.26 3.90 -12.72
CA SER A 155 7.10 2.95 -11.96
C SER A 155 6.93 1.53 -12.48
N MET A 156 5.69 1.09 -12.75
CA MET A 156 5.42 -0.23 -13.33
C MET A 156 6.02 -0.33 -14.73
N PHE A 157 5.85 0.69 -15.57
CA PHE A 157 6.48 0.71 -16.89
C PHE A 157 8.00 0.53 -16.79
N LEU A 158 8.67 1.33 -15.94
CA LEU A 158 10.12 1.23 -15.73
C LEU A 158 10.54 -0.13 -15.17
N ASN A 159 9.77 -0.66 -14.22
CA ASN A 159 10.00 -1.97 -13.63
C ASN A 159 9.99 -3.08 -14.68
N PHE A 160 9.01 -3.04 -15.59
CA PHE A 160 8.83 -4.07 -16.60
C PHE A 160 9.74 -3.91 -17.80
N ALA A 161 10.01 -2.66 -18.22
CA ALA A 161 10.82 -2.36 -19.38
C ALA A 161 12.33 -2.51 -19.11
N PHE A 162 12.81 -2.11 -17.93
CA PHE A 162 14.25 -1.94 -17.70
C PHE A 162 14.83 -2.74 -16.52
N MET A 163 14.02 -3.12 -15.52
CA MET A 163 14.59 -3.73 -14.32
C MET A 163 14.88 -5.23 -14.50
N PRO A 164 16.10 -5.70 -14.15
CA PRO A 164 16.41 -7.12 -14.11
C PRO A 164 15.58 -7.81 -13.03
N MET A 165 15.31 -9.11 -13.20
CA MET A 165 14.34 -9.84 -12.36
C MET A 165 14.58 -9.71 -10.86
N TRP A 166 15.83 -9.72 -10.42
CA TRP A 166 16.22 -9.58 -9.02
C TRP A 166 15.92 -8.18 -8.46
N ALA A 167 15.98 -7.13 -9.28
CA ALA A 167 15.81 -5.73 -8.85
C ALA A 167 14.34 -5.30 -8.78
N ARG A 168 13.42 -6.11 -9.34
CA ARG A 168 12.01 -5.71 -9.45
C ARG A 168 11.30 -5.62 -8.12
N ILE A 169 11.49 -6.61 -7.25
CA ILE A 169 10.90 -6.60 -5.91
C ILE A 169 11.43 -5.39 -5.11
N PRO A 170 12.76 -5.16 -5.03
CA PRO A 170 13.29 -3.92 -4.44
C PRO A 170 12.70 -2.63 -5.03
N TRP A 171 12.53 -2.55 -6.35
CA TRP A 171 11.95 -1.38 -7.01
C TRP A 171 10.48 -1.14 -6.61
N VAL A 172 9.65 -2.18 -6.59
CA VAL A 172 8.25 -2.08 -6.16
C VAL A 172 8.16 -1.71 -4.68
N THR A 173 9.02 -2.28 -3.83
CA THR A 173 9.10 -1.89 -2.41
C THR A 173 9.49 -0.42 -2.26
N THR A 174 10.44 0.06 -3.06
CA THR A 174 10.86 1.47 -3.07
C THR A 174 9.71 2.38 -3.53
N THR A 175 8.99 1.99 -4.57
CA THR A 175 7.81 2.72 -5.06
C THR A 175 6.72 2.76 -3.99
N SER A 176 6.50 1.66 -3.26
CA SER A 176 5.55 1.60 -2.15
C SER A 176 5.95 2.52 -0.99
N LEU A 177 7.24 2.60 -0.66
CA LEU A 177 7.76 3.56 0.33
C LEU A 177 7.49 5.00 -0.11
N LEU A 178 7.84 5.35 -1.36
CA LEU A 178 7.61 6.68 -1.91
C LEU A 178 6.13 7.06 -1.91
N TRP A 179 5.24 6.15 -2.33
CA TRP A 179 3.80 6.34 -2.27
C TRP A 179 3.32 6.57 -0.84
N THR A 180 3.82 5.79 0.13
CA THR A 180 3.45 5.92 1.54
C THR A 180 3.86 7.28 2.10
N CYS A 181 5.06 7.77 1.76
CA CYS A 181 5.48 9.12 2.12
C CYS A 181 4.61 10.19 1.44
N LEU A 182 4.29 10.02 0.15
CA LEU A 182 3.47 10.99 -0.58
C LEU A 182 2.07 11.10 0.01
N ILE A 183 1.38 9.97 0.26
CA ILE A 183 0.02 10.01 0.81
C ILE A 183 0.01 10.54 2.25
N SER A 184 1.06 10.26 3.02
CA SER A 184 1.29 10.90 4.32
C SER A 184 1.45 12.42 4.18
N ALA A 185 2.23 12.92 3.23
CA ALA A 185 2.37 14.36 3.01
C ALA A 185 1.06 15.01 2.50
N MET A 186 0.34 14.34 1.60
CA MET A 186 -0.90 14.88 0.99
C MET A 186 -2.08 14.91 1.96
N ARG A 187 -2.26 13.84 2.75
CA ARG A 187 -3.47 13.63 3.57
C ARG A 187 -3.19 13.67 5.07
N GLY A 188 -1.94 13.58 5.48
CA GLY A 188 -1.55 13.68 6.89
C GLY A 188 -1.91 15.03 7.51
N GLY A 189 -1.89 16.12 6.76
CA GLY A 189 -2.36 17.42 7.23
C GLY A 189 -3.88 17.48 7.48
N GLU A 190 -4.69 16.78 6.68
CA GLU A 190 -6.14 16.67 6.91
C GLU A 190 -6.43 15.84 8.17
N ILE A 191 -5.70 14.73 8.33
CA ILE A 191 -5.72 13.86 9.51
C ILE A 191 -5.38 14.62 10.80
N SER A 192 -4.38 15.52 10.76
CA SER A 192 -3.99 16.36 11.90
C SER A 192 -4.96 17.51 12.21
N ARG A 193 -5.90 17.84 11.32
CA ARG A 193 -6.82 19.00 11.51
C ARG A 193 -8.16 18.60 12.11
N THR A 194 -8.55 17.34 11.96
CA THR A 194 -9.74 16.76 12.60
C THR A 194 -9.48 16.29 14.03
N SER A 195 -8.24 16.39 14.51
CA SER A 195 -7.80 15.95 15.84
C SER A 195 -7.93 17.03 16.91
#